data_AF-A0A924WMD3-F1
#
_entry.id   AF-A0A924WMD3-F1
#
_cell.length_a   1.000
_cell.length_b   1.000
_cell.length_c   1.000
_cell.angle_alpha   90.00
_cell.angle_beta   90.00
_cell.angle_gamma   90.00
#
_symmetry.space_group_name_H-M   'P 1'
#
loop_
_entity.id
_entity.type
_entity.pdbx_description
1 polymer ?
#
loop_
_entity_poly.entity_id
_entity_poly.type
_entity_poly.pdbx_seq_one_letter_code
_entity_poly.pdbx_strand_id
1 'polypeptide(L)'
;MLIAWFFWTNRAPRPTSRGYADTDFRVMAMNFAKNVADDPAKYHVAQEDVDALVTTVDAFLAALQANFSPVTRNQLTTRAKLESRAKAEEIIRRIGHMIRADNKIENSAKAVLRIRERAKRSRKSRCPVEPPRLTFVRARHTTTAATPMHELKFSSAESWGKSKPQGATRLELFVDLIPPEGPVPSNPGATASGRPWYLRSFTRSPIVIEPPMARVPMRVVYWARWADNTGNVGPFSQTVEGWISFSNQRARPVLMGRQQAQLIKTDTSKQLVDESTYSVAVIEAHYLTVNTRAMREENPKLEAPKLEVTVREMKQIEGPAPIEASAEAA
;
A
#
# COMPACT_ATOMS: atom_id res chain seq x y z
N MET A 1 -27.69 -17.15 18.03
CA MET A 1 -27.54 -15.74 18.45
C MET A 1 -26.10 -15.30 18.15
N LEU A 2 -25.84 -14.83 16.92
CA LEU A 2 -24.51 -14.40 16.46
C LEU A 2 -24.24 -12.98 16.96
N ILE A 3 -23.64 -12.86 18.14
CA ILE A 3 -23.20 -11.56 18.67
C ILE A 3 -22.01 -11.11 17.82
N ALA A 4 -22.20 -10.03 17.06
CA ALA A 4 -21.20 -9.47 16.18
C ALA A 4 -19.88 -9.22 16.94
N TRP A 5 -18.78 -9.70 16.36
CA TRP A 5 -17.44 -9.58 16.91
C TRP A 5 -16.98 -8.11 16.90
N PHE A 6 -16.86 -7.51 18.09
CA PHE A 6 -16.60 -6.08 18.26
C PHE A 6 -15.16 -5.69 17.93
N PHE A 7 -15.01 -4.83 16.91
CA PHE A 7 -13.74 -4.21 16.56
C PHE A 7 -13.50 -2.94 17.39
N TRP A 8 -12.76 -3.07 18.48
CA TRP A 8 -12.12 -1.94 19.16
C TRP A 8 -10.90 -1.47 18.35
N THR A 9 -11.13 -0.77 17.25
CA THR A 9 -10.05 -0.11 16.50
C THR A 9 -9.89 1.33 16.95
N ASN A 10 -8.65 1.83 17.03
CA ASN A 10 -8.27 3.22 17.35
C ASN A 10 -8.79 4.30 16.37
N ARG A 11 -9.82 4.02 15.57
CA ARG A 11 -10.44 5.06 14.74
C ARG A 11 -11.36 5.89 15.62
N ALA A 12 -11.17 7.21 15.61
CA ALA A 12 -12.11 8.17 16.16
C ALA A 12 -13.54 7.78 15.75
N PRO A 13 -14.53 7.86 16.66
CA PRO A 13 -15.90 7.45 16.37
C PRO A 13 -16.37 8.24 15.16
N ARG A 14 -16.48 7.57 14.01
CA ARG A 14 -17.17 8.18 12.88
C ARG A 14 -18.64 8.25 13.29
N PRO A 15 -19.32 9.39 13.08
CA PRO A 15 -20.77 9.47 13.20
C PRO A 15 -21.43 8.73 12.01
N THR A 16 -21.10 7.45 11.82
CA THR A 16 -21.75 6.60 10.82
C THR A 16 -22.94 5.92 11.46
N SER A 17 -24.09 6.11 10.83
CA SER A 17 -25.48 5.70 11.14
C SER A 17 -25.76 4.23 11.48
N ARG A 18 -24.76 3.41 11.78
CA ARG A 18 -24.93 2.14 12.49
C ARG A 18 -24.32 2.24 13.88
N GLY A 19 -24.82 3.20 14.66
CA GLY A 19 -24.64 3.17 16.10
C GLY A 19 -25.26 1.88 16.62
N TYR A 20 -24.52 1.14 17.44
CA TYR A 20 -25.07 -0.01 18.15
C TYR A 20 -26.39 0.38 18.80
N ALA A 21 -27.41 -0.47 18.62
CA ALA A 21 -28.67 -0.30 19.31
C ALA A 21 -28.38 -0.10 20.80
N ASP A 22 -29.03 0.88 21.43
CA ASP A 22 -28.76 1.23 22.84
C ASP A 22 -28.84 0.01 23.76
N THR A 23 -29.69 -0.97 23.41
CA THR A 23 -29.82 -2.26 24.09
C THR A 23 -28.54 -3.10 24.07
N ASP A 24 -27.83 -3.16 22.95
CA ASP A 24 -26.58 -3.93 22.84
C ASP A 24 -25.48 -3.29 23.68
N PHE A 25 -25.38 -1.95 23.61
CA PHE A 25 -24.43 -1.20 24.43
C PHE A 25 -24.75 -1.34 25.91
N ARG A 26 -26.03 -1.28 26.32
CA ARG A 26 -26.48 -1.54 27.69
C ARG A 26 -25.98 -2.89 28.21
N VAL A 27 -26.27 -3.98 27.48
CA VAL A 27 -25.88 -5.34 27.90
C VAL A 27 -24.36 -5.46 27.98
N MET A 28 -23.63 -4.88 27.03
CA MET A 28 -22.17 -4.89 27.04
C MET A 28 -21.61 -4.11 28.25
N ALA A 29 -22.05 -2.87 28.46
CA ALA A 29 -21.57 -1.99 29.52
C ALA A 29 -21.85 -2.57 30.92
N MET A 30 -23.06 -3.11 31.14
CA MET A 30 -23.42 -3.75 32.41
C MET A 30 -22.54 -4.98 32.70
N ASN A 31 -22.37 -5.87 31.72
CA ASN A 31 -21.53 -7.04 31.90
C ASN A 31 -20.06 -6.65 32.11
N PHE A 32 -19.57 -5.63 31.41
CA PHE A 32 -18.21 -5.14 31.57
C PHE A 32 -17.98 -4.57 32.98
N ALA A 33 -18.84 -3.65 33.43
CA ALA A 33 -18.76 -3.04 34.75
C ALA A 33 -18.88 -4.08 35.87
N LYS A 34 -19.85 -5.00 35.78
CA LYS A 34 -20.03 -6.07 36.76
C LYS A 34 -18.79 -6.96 36.88
N ASN A 35 -18.29 -7.50 35.77
CA ASN A 35 -17.12 -8.39 35.82
C ASN A 35 -15.87 -7.70 36.36
N VAL A 36 -15.66 -6.42 36.05
CA VAL A 36 -14.52 -5.66 36.57
C VAL A 36 -14.70 -5.33 38.06
N ALA A 37 -15.92 -5.03 38.50
CA ALA A 37 -16.23 -4.75 39.91
C ALA A 37 -16.19 -5.99 40.80
N ASP A 38 -16.52 -7.18 40.27
CA ASP A 38 -16.49 -8.44 41.02
C ASP A 38 -15.05 -8.82 41.46
N ASP A 39 -14.03 -8.48 40.65
CA ASP A 39 -12.62 -8.76 40.97
C ASP A 39 -11.65 -7.74 40.34
N PRO A 40 -11.52 -6.53 40.93
CA PRO A 40 -10.66 -5.47 40.38
C PRO A 40 -9.17 -5.86 40.33
N ALA A 41 -8.73 -6.63 41.33
CA ALA A 41 -7.36 -7.09 41.46
C ALA A 41 -6.95 -8.00 40.30
N LYS A 42 -7.83 -8.91 39.86
CA LYS A 42 -7.59 -9.79 38.70
C LYS A 42 -7.34 -9.04 37.40
N TYR A 43 -7.93 -7.85 37.23
CA TYR A 43 -7.75 -7.03 36.03
C TYR A 43 -6.73 -5.90 36.20
N HIS A 44 -6.07 -5.82 37.37
CA HIS A 44 -5.14 -4.74 37.74
C HIS A 44 -5.74 -3.33 37.52
N VAL A 45 -7.03 -3.16 37.82
CA VAL A 45 -7.72 -1.86 37.75
C VAL A 45 -7.81 -1.28 39.15
N ALA A 46 -7.47 0.02 39.30
CA ALA A 46 -7.59 0.70 40.58
C ALA A 46 -9.06 0.80 41.01
N GLN A 47 -9.34 0.70 42.31
CA GLN A 47 -10.71 0.75 42.83
C GLN A 47 -11.44 2.05 42.43
N GLU A 48 -10.74 3.18 42.43
CA GLU A 48 -11.28 4.48 41.99
C GLU A 48 -11.80 4.45 40.53
N ASP A 49 -11.09 3.73 39.64
CA ASP A 49 -11.51 3.57 38.24
C ASP A 49 -12.73 2.66 38.12
N VAL A 50 -12.83 1.64 38.97
CA VAL A 50 -14.00 0.76 39.05
C VAL A 50 -15.23 1.52 39.52
N ASP A 51 -15.09 2.32 40.57
CA ASP A 51 -16.19 3.13 41.12
C ASP A 51 -16.67 4.16 40.09
N ALA A 52 -15.74 4.81 39.37
CA ALA A 52 -16.06 5.71 38.27
C ALA A 52 -16.76 5.00 37.10
N LEU A 53 -16.33 3.78 36.75
CA LEU A 53 -16.96 2.95 35.73
C LEU A 53 -18.40 2.59 36.11
N VAL A 54 -18.61 2.07 37.32
CA VAL A 54 -19.95 1.70 37.81
C VAL A 54 -20.86 2.93 37.81
N THR A 55 -20.40 4.03 38.41
CA THR A 55 -21.17 5.28 38.49
C THR A 55 -21.60 5.80 37.11
N THR A 56 -20.70 5.79 36.12
CA THR A 56 -21.02 6.28 34.77
C THR A 56 -21.90 5.33 33.97
N VAL A 57 -21.76 4.01 34.16
CA VAL A 57 -22.66 3.03 33.56
C VAL A 57 -24.06 3.18 34.16
N ASP A 58 -24.19 3.31 35.48
CA ASP A 58 -25.48 3.51 36.14
C ASP A 58 -26.17 4.81 35.71
N ALA A 59 -25.40 5.90 35.56
CA ALA A 59 -25.91 7.16 35.02
C ALA A 59 -26.45 7.00 33.59
N PHE A 60 -25.76 6.22 32.74
CA PHE A 60 -26.25 5.89 31.41
C PHE A 60 -27.52 5.03 31.44
N LEU A 61 -27.61 4.04 32.35
CA LEU A 61 -28.81 3.20 32.50
C LEU A 61 -30.03 4.04 32.91
N ALA A 62 -29.85 4.96 33.86
CA ALA A 62 -30.90 5.88 34.30
C ALA A 62 -31.38 6.78 33.15
N ALA A 63 -30.44 7.38 32.40
CA ALA A 63 -30.75 8.23 31.26
C ALA A 63 -31.43 7.44 30.11
N LEU A 64 -31.02 6.20 29.88
CA LEU A 64 -31.62 5.31 28.90
C LEU A 64 -33.08 4.97 29.28
N GLN A 65 -33.32 4.64 30.55
CA GLN A 65 -34.66 4.34 31.06
C GLN A 65 -35.60 5.55 30.94
N ALA A 66 -35.12 6.75 31.28
CA ALA A 66 -35.87 8.00 31.11
C ALA A 66 -36.20 8.28 29.63
N ASN A 67 -35.31 7.91 28.71
CA ASN A 67 -35.54 8.07 27.27
C ASN A 67 -36.46 6.97 26.67
N PHE A 68 -36.65 5.83 27.34
CA PHE A 68 -37.54 4.75 26.90
C PHE A 68 -39.01 4.99 27.26
N SER A 69 -39.30 5.66 28.38
CA SER A 69 -40.68 5.99 28.74
C SER A 69 -41.28 7.00 27.75
N PRO A 70 -42.43 6.71 27.11
CA PRO A 70 -43.07 7.64 26.18
C PRO A 70 -43.41 9.00 26.79
N VAL A 71 -43.67 9.04 28.11
CA VAL A 71 -44.06 10.25 28.84
C VAL A 71 -42.87 11.20 29.03
N THR A 72 -41.68 10.66 29.25
CA THR A 72 -40.45 11.43 29.53
C THR A 72 -39.54 11.56 28.31
N ARG A 73 -39.92 10.99 27.17
CA ARG A 73 -39.13 11.05 25.94
C ARG A 73 -39.25 12.42 25.28
N ASN A 74 -38.20 13.22 25.41
CA ASN A 74 -38.08 14.54 24.81
C ASN A 74 -36.64 14.77 24.32
N GLN A 75 -36.38 15.95 23.75
CA GLN A 75 -35.04 16.28 23.23
C GLN A 75 -33.98 16.33 24.35
N LEU A 76 -34.34 16.77 25.55
CA LEU A 76 -33.44 16.84 26.69
C LEU A 76 -33.03 15.44 27.18
N THR A 77 -33.97 14.50 27.33
CA THR A 77 -33.67 13.13 27.74
C THR A 77 -32.92 12.36 26.66
N THR A 78 -33.17 12.66 25.38
CA THR A 78 -32.35 12.14 24.27
C THR A 78 -30.91 12.63 24.37
N ARG A 79 -30.70 13.93 24.61
CA ARG A 79 -29.36 14.51 24.76
C ARG A 79 -28.63 13.97 25.98
N ALA A 80 -29.29 13.91 27.13
CA ALA A 80 -28.72 13.36 28.36
C ALA A 80 -28.30 11.89 28.21
N LYS A 81 -29.09 11.08 27.50
CA LYS A 81 -28.73 9.69 27.14
C LYS A 81 -27.47 9.64 26.27
N LEU A 82 -27.37 10.49 25.25
CA LEU A 82 -26.20 10.50 24.36
C LEU A 82 -24.92 10.95 25.09
N GLU A 83 -25.03 11.98 25.95
CA GLU A 83 -23.91 12.48 26.76
C GLU A 83 -23.44 11.44 27.78
N SER A 84 -24.37 10.79 28.50
CA SER A 84 -24.02 9.71 29.44
C SER A 84 -23.45 8.48 28.74
N ARG A 85 -23.98 8.11 27.56
CA ARG A 85 -23.41 7.04 26.73
C ARG A 85 -21.96 7.34 26.34
N ALA A 86 -21.69 8.57 25.89
CA ALA A 86 -20.34 8.98 25.50
C ALA A 86 -19.35 8.89 26.69
N LYS A 87 -19.76 9.36 27.88
CA LYS A 87 -18.95 9.27 29.10
C LYS A 87 -18.67 7.83 29.53
N ALA A 88 -19.70 6.97 29.53
CA ALA A 88 -19.54 5.56 29.85
C ALA A 88 -18.61 4.86 28.83
N GLU A 89 -18.78 5.16 27.54
CA GLU A 89 -17.93 4.62 26.49
C GLU A 89 -16.46 5.06 26.63
N GLU A 90 -16.21 6.31 27.01
CA GLU A 90 -14.86 6.83 27.25
C GLU A 90 -14.13 6.07 28.37
N ILE A 91 -14.78 5.89 29.52
CA ILE A 91 -14.19 5.17 30.67
C ILE A 91 -14.01 3.68 30.35
N ILE A 92 -15.04 3.03 29.77
CA ILE A 92 -14.94 1.64 29.31
C ILE A 92 -13.75 1.51 28.37
N ARG A 93 -13.60 2.42 27.40
CA ARG A 93 -12.47 2.43 26.45
C ARG A 93 -11.13 2.54 27.15
N ARG A 94 -10.98 3.50 28.07
CA ARG A 94 -9.76 3.67 28.86
C ARG A 94 -9.38 2.38 29.58
N ILE A 95 -10.30 1.81 30.37
CA ILE A 95 -10.06 0.59 31.16
C ILE A 95 -9.79 -0.61 30.27
N GLY A 96 -10.59 -0.80 29.21
CA GLY A 96 -10.39 -1.90 28.26
C GLY A 96 -9.05 -1.82 27.52
N HIS A 97 -8.50 -0.63 27.30
CA HIS A 97 -7.15 -0.47 26.76
C HIS A 97 -6.06 -0.87 27.77
N MET A 98 -6.21 -0.52 29.04
CA MET A 98 -5.29 -0.95 30.11
C MET A 98 -5.27 -2.48 30.23
N ILE A 99 -6.44 -3.10 30.37
CA ILE A 99 -6.60 -4.56 30.46
C ILE A 99 -6.04 -5.26 29.22
N ARG A 100 -6.25 -4.69 28.02
CA ARG A 100 -5.71 -5.26 26.78
C ARG A 100 -4.19 -5.22 26.72
N ALA A 101 -3.57 -4.16 27.24
CA ALA A 101 -2.13 -3.95 27.19
C ALA A 101 -1.36 -4.81 28.20
N ASP A 102 -1.99 -5.20 29.31
CA ASP A 102 -1.35 -6.00 30.34
C ASP A 102 -1.20 -7.47 29.92
N ASN A 103 0.03 -7.97 29.85
CA ASN A 103 0.34 -9.35 29.49
C ASN A 103 0.24 -10.34 30.66
N LYS A 104 0.10 -9.86 31.90
CA LYS A 104 -0.06 -10.69 33.10
C LYS A 104 -1.49 -11.22 33.25
N ILE A 105 -2.47 -10.53 32.67
CA ILE A 105 -3.88 -10.94 32.68
C ILE A 105 -4.06 -12.09 31.67
N GLU A 106 -4.62 -13.20 32.15
CA GLU A 106 -4.87 -14.38 31.33
C GLU A 106 -5.83 -14.09 30.16
N ASN A 107 -5.59 -14.74 29.02
CA ASN A 107 -6.40 -14.58 27.82
C ASN A 107 -7.87 -15.00 28.03
N SER A 108 -8.13 -16.00 28.89
CA SER A 108 -9.49 -16.41 29.26
C SER A 108 -10.23 -15.28 29.98
N ALA A 109 -9.58 -14.59 30.93
CA ALA A 109 -10.13 -13.44 31.63
C ALA A 109 -10.44 -12.27 30.69
N LYS A 110 -9.54 -11.98 29.73
CA LYS A 110 -9.80 -10.97 28.68
C LYS A 110 -10.98 -11.37 27.78
N ALA A 111 -11.11 -12.66 27.47
CA ALA A 111 -12.21 -13.17 26.65
C ALA A 111 -13.59 -13.02 27.33
N VAL A 112 -13.67 -13.19 28.66
CA VAL A 112 -14.89 -12.93 29.45
C VAL A 112 -15.36 -11.49 29.27
N LEU A 113 -14.43 -10.53 29.30
CA LEU A 113 -14.71 -9.10 29.04
C LEU A 113 -14.89 -8.76 27.56
N ARG A 114 -14.90 -9.76 26.66
CA ARG A 114 -14.93 -9.60 25.20
C ARG A 114 -13.78 -8.73 24.66
N ILE A 115 -12.65 -8.67 25.38
CA ILE A 115 -11.43 -8.00 24.95
C ILE A 115 -10.60 -9.00 24.14
N ARG A 116 -10.41 -8.71 22.86
CA ARG A 116 -9.51 -9.50 22.01
C ARG A 116 -8.04 -9.24 22.39
N GLU A 117 -7.27 -10.31 22.55
CA GLU A 117 -5.82 -10.21 22.72
C GLU A 117 -5.19 -9.53 21.49
N ARG A 118 -4.23 -8.63 21.73
CA ARG A 118 -3.44 -8.06 20.65
C ARG A 118 -2.63 -9.20 20.04
N ALA A 119 -2.83 -9.47 18.76
CA ALA A 119 -2.01 -10.44 18.04
C ALA A 119 -0.54 -10.11 18.27
N LYS A 120 0.23 -11.09 18.77
CA LYS A 120 1.67 -10.92 18.96
C LYS A 120 2.25 -10.45 17.63
N ARG A 121 3.06 -9.38 17.68
CA ARG A 121 3.74 -8.87 16.48
C ARG A 121 4.48 -10.05 15.87
N SER A 122 4.14 -10.39 14.63
CA SER A 122 4.84 -11.47 13.92
C SER A 122 6.34 -11.19 14.00
N ARG A 123 7.14 -12.21 14.35
CA ARG A 123 8.60 -12.07 14.37
C ARG A 123 9.04 -11.46 13.04
N LYS A 124 9.99 -10.53 13.07
CA LYS A 124 10.59 -9.94 11.87
C LYS A 124 11.14 -11.11 11.04
N SER A 125 10.44 -11.47 9.99
CA SER A 125 10.91 -12.49 9.06
C SER A 125 12.02 -11.85 8.23
N ARG A 126 13.13 -12.58 8.05
CA ARG A 126 14.21 -12.10 7.19
C ARG A 126 13.72 -12.01 5.74
N CYS A 127 14.24 -11.03 5.01
CA CYS A 127 14.00 -10.93 3.57
C CYS A 127 14.55 -12.20 2.89
N PRO A 128 13.80 -12.82 1.97
CA PRO A 128 14.23 -14.02 1.24
C PRO A 128 15.51 -13.77 0.45
N VAL A 129 16.41 -14.76 0.47
CA VAL A 129 17.67 -14.74 -0.27
C VAL A 129 17.46 -15.16 -1.73
N GLU A 130 16.37 -15.84 -2.06
CA GLU A 130 16.06 -16.17 -3.45
C GLU A 130 15.62 -14.93 -4.26
N PRO A 131 16.05 -14.78 -5.53
CA PRO A 131 15.58 -13.69 -6.37
C PRO A 131 14.12 -13.91 -6.82
N PRO A 132 13.32 -12.85 -7.03
CA PRO A 132 12.01 -13.00 -7.65
C PRO A 132 12.13 -13.48 -9.09
N ARG A 133 11.19 -14.32 -9.52
CA ARG A 133 10.99 -14.62 -10.95
C ARG A 133 10.01 -13.61 -11.51
N LEU A 134 10.49 -12.73 -12.39
CA LEU A 134 9.66 -11.77 -13.09
C LEU A 134 9.36 -12.33 -14.50
N THR A 135 8.17 -12.07 -15.02
CA THR A 135 7.74 -12.52 -16.35
C THR A 135 6.94 -11.42 -17.02
N PHE A 136 7.33 -11.05 -18.23
CA PHE A 136 6.53 -10.15 -19.06
C PHE A 136 5.33 -10.92 -19.60
N VAL A 137 4.11 -10.46 -19.29
CA VAL A 137 2.88 -11.13 -19.72
C VAL A 137 2.46 -10.61 -21.08
N ARG A 138 2.30 -9.29 -21.20
CA ARG A 138 1.88 -8.62 -22.44
C ARG A 138 2.00 -7.11 -22.36
N ALA A 139 2.05 -6.46 -23.52
CA ALA A 139 1.72 -5.04 -23.66
C ALA A 139 0.21 -4.89 -23.87
N ARG A 140 -0.44 -4.03 -23.09
CA ARG A 140 -1.82 -3.62 -23.22
C ARG A 140 -1.86 -2.22 -23.82
N HIS A 141 -2.57 -2.08 -24.94
CA HIS A 141 -2.97 -0.78 -25.45
C HIS A 141 -4.38 -0.52 -24.93
N THR A 142 -4.55 0.47 -24.06
CA THR A 142 -5.88 0.91 -23.67
C THR A 142 -6.43 1.73 -24.82
N THR A 143 -7.59 1.36 -25.38
CA THR A 143 -8.18 2.02 -26.57
C THR A 143 -8.31 3.54 -26.42
N THR A 144 -8.38 4.03 -25.18
CA THR A 144 -8.55 5.45 -24.86
C THR A 144 -7.24 6.16 -24.47
N ALA A 145 -6.19 5.42 -24.11
CA ALA A 145 -4.93 6.01 -23.65
C ALA A 145 -3.85 5.85 -24.72
N ALA A 146 -3.17 6.94 -25.05
CA ALA A 146 -2.06 6.95 -26.01
C ALA A 146 -0.79 6.25 -25.48
N THR A 147 -0.81 5.74 -24.25
CA THR A 147 0.38 5.20 -23.59
C THR A 147 0.30 3.68 -23.45
N PRO A 148 1.38 2.96 -23.84
CA PRO A 148 1.42 1.51 -23.71
C PRO A 148 1.45 1.15 -22.22
N MET A 149 0.66 0.17 -21.79
CA MET A 149 0.74 -0.39 -20.44
C MET A 149 1.41 -1.75 -20.50
N HIS A 150 2.39 -2.01 -19.64
CA HIS A 150 3.03 -3.31 -19.53
C HIS A 150 2.42 -4.09 -18.37
N GLU A 151 2.05 -5.34 -18.63
CA GLU A 151 1.59 -6.29 -17.63
C GLU A 151 2.73 -7.27 -17.29
N LEU A 152 3.19 -7.23 -16.04
CA LEU A 152 4.24 -8.09 -15.51
C LEU A 152 3.65 -9.04 -14.47
N LYS A 153 4.12 -10.29 -14.43
CA LYS A 153 3.79 -11.26 -13.38
C LYS A 153 5.06 -11.57 -12.59
N PHE A 154 4.90 -11.83 -11.30
CA PHE A 154 6.02 -12.26 -10.47
C PHE A 154 5.64 -13.47 -9.60
N SER A 155 6.64 -14.31 -9.33
CA SER A 155 6.53 -15.46 -8.41
C SER A 155 7.83 -15.68 -7.63
N SER A 156 7.72 -16.42 -6.52
CA SER A 156 8.87 -17.03 -5.85
C SER A 156 9.51 -18.09 -6.76
N ALA A 157 10.82 -18.34 -6.60
CA ALA A 157 11.51 -19.37 -7.37
C ALA A 157 11.24 -20.76 -6.78
N GLU A 158 11.15 -20.87 -5.46
CA GLU A 158 10.90 -22.11 -4.72
C GLU A 158 9.40 -22.46 -4.61
N SER A 159 8.51 -21.48 -4.58
CA SER A 159 7.09 -21.72 -4.30
C SER A 159 6.25 -21.82 -5.58
N TRP A 160 5.80 -23.03 -5.91
CA TRP A 160 4.78 -23.26 -6.94
C TRP A 160 3.46 -22.57 -6.53
N GLY A 161 3.04 -21.57 -7.31
CA GLY A 161 1.74 -20.91 -7.16
C GLY A 161 1.68 -19.76 -6.14
N LYS A 162 2.70 -19.56 -5.28
CA LYS A 162 2.76 -18.35 -4.43
C LYS A 162 3.50 -17.24 -5.15
N SER A 163 2.84 -16.09 -5.31
CA SER A 163 3.49 -14.91 -5.86
C SER A 163 4.60 -14.38 -4.96
N LYS A 164 4.63 -14.70 -3.66
CA LYS A 164 5.58 -14.10 -2.70
C LYS A 164 6.08 -15.12 -1.66
N PRO A 165 7.41 -15.20 -1.44
CA PRO A 165 7.98 -16.05 -0.41
C PRO A 165 7.74 -15.51 1.00
N GLN A 166 7.88 -16.37 2.02
CA GLN A 166 7.73 -15.97 3.41
C GLN A 166 8.83 -14.96 3.79
N GLY A 167 8.43 -13.81 4.32
CA GLY A 167 9.35 -12.76 4.76
C GLY A 167 9.54 -11.61 3.78
N ALA A 168 9.25 -11.83 2.50
CA ALA A 168 9.06 -10.72 1.58
C ALA A 168 7.70 -10.07 1.89
N THR A 169 7.68 -8.75 2.09
CA THR A 169 6.42 -8.00 2.22
C THR A 169 6.00 -7.41 0.88
N ARG A 170 6.96 -6.97 0.07
CA ARG A 170 6.72 -6.32 -1.21
C ARG A 170 7.81 -6.69 -2.21
N LEU A 171 7.55 -6.41 -3.47
CA LEU A 171 8.47 -6.49 -4.58
C LEU A 171 8.79 -5.07 -5.04
N GLU A 172 10.06 -4.71 -5.06
CA GLU A 172 10.54 -3.43 -5.58
C GLU A 172 10.86 -3.62 -7.07
N LEU A 173 10.22 -2.84 -7.93
CA LEU A 173 10.38 -2.91 -9.38
C LEU A 173 11.24 -1.74 -9.88
N PHE A 174 12.21 -2.07 -10.71
CA PHE A 174 13.14 -1.16 -11.35
C PHE A 174 13.04 -1.29 -12.87
N VAL A 175 13.36 -0.21 -13.57
CA VAL A 175 13.30 -0.15 -15.02
C VAL A 175 14.51 0.56 -15.59
N ASP A 176 14.92 0.18 -16.80
CA ASP A 176 15.86 0.93 -17.63
C ASP A 176 15.42 0.88 -19.09
N LEU A 177 15.91 1.82 -19.89
CA LEU A 177 15.61 1.93 -21.32
C LEU A 177 16.89 1.71 -22.10
N ILE A 178 16.91 0.67 -22.93
CA ILE A 178 18.05 0.36 -23.80
C ILE A 178 17.68 0.63 -25.27
N PRO A 179 18.65 1.05 -26.11
CA PRO A 179 18.45 1.11 -27.54
C PRO A 179 17.99 -0.25 -28.10
N PRO A 180 17.24 -0.28 -29.22
CA PRO A 180 16.70 -1.52 -29.77
C PRO A 180 17.79 -2.56 -30.07
N GLU A 181 18.92 -2.10 -30.64
CA GLU A 181 20.08 -2.93 -30.99
C GLU A 181 21.12 -3.04 -29.85
N GLY A 182 20.86 -2.41 -28.71
CA GLY A 182 21.77 -2.43 -27.57
C GLY A 182 21.83 -3.81 -26.90
N PRO A 183 22.99 -4.18 -26.31
CA PRO A 183 23.09 -5.41 -25.52
C PRO A 183 22.18 -5.31 -24.29
N VAL A 184 21.56 -6.44 -23.95
CA VAL A 184 20.65 -6.51 -22.80
C VAL A 184 21.47 -6.68 -21.52
N PRO A 185 21.37 -5.76 -20.55
CA PRO A 185 22.09 -5.89 -19.30
C PRO A 185 21.61 -7.12 -18.51
N SER A 186 22.55 -7.93 -17.99
CA SER A 186 22.23 -9.13 -17.20
C SER A 186 21.76 -8.81 -15.77
N ASN A 187 22.19 -7.68 -15.22
CA ASN A 187 21.83 -7.18 -13.90
C ASN A 187 21.74 -5.64 -13.92
N PRO A 188 21.04 -5.04 -12.94
CA PRO A 188 20.95 -3.59 -12.88
C PRO A 188 22.32 -2.95 -12.68
N GLY A 189 22.64 -1.92 -13.47
CA GLY A 189 23.93 -1.23 -13.45
C GLY A 189 25.03 -1.86 -14.32
N ALA A 190 24.74 -2.94 -15.06
CA ALA A 190 25.71 -3.53 -15.99
C ALA A 190 26.03 -2.62 -17.20
N THR A 191 25.09 -1.76 -17.59
CA THR A 191 25.30 -0.79 -18.68
C THR A 191 26.03 0.45 -18.16
N ALA A 192 27.07 0.90 -18.87
CA ALA A 192 27.84 2.09 -18.51
C ALA A 192 26.99 3.37 -18.39
N SER A 193 25.86 3.43 -19.11
CA SER A 193 25.01 4.62 -19.22
C SER A 193 23.87 4.70 -18.20
N GLY A 194 23.63 3.67 -17.37
CA GLY A 194 22.34 3.52 -16.69
C GLY A 194 22.41 3.26 -15.19
N ARG A 195 21.81 4.14 -14.39
CA ARG A 195 21.26 3.79 -13.08
C ARG A 195 19.80 3.38 -13.27
N PRO A 196 19.40 2.15 -12.92
CA PRO A 196 18.03 1.71 -13.09
C PRO A 196 17.08 2.60 -12.27
N TRP A 197 15.97 3.02 -12.88
CA TRP A 197 14.96 3.83 -12.21
C TRP A 197 14.08 2.96 -11.32
N TYR A 198 13.94 3.34 -10.06
CA TYR A 198 12.95 2.75 -9.18
C TYR A 198 11.56 3.21 -9.60
N LEU A 199 10.69 2.28 -9.98
CA LEU A 199 9.31 2.60 -10.35
C LEU A 199 8.41 2.65 -9.11
N ARG A 200 8.18 1.49 -8.49
CA ARG A 200 7.25 1.34 -7.37
C ARG A 200 7.44 0.01 -6.65
N SER A 201 6.90 -0.07 -5.44
CA SER A 201 6.71 -1.31 -4.70
C SER A 201 5.33 -1.93 -4.96
N PHE A 202 5.30 -3.24 -5.21
CA PHE A 202 4.09 -4.01 -5.46
C PHE A 202 3.92 -5.12 -4.42
N THR A 203 2.68 -5.34 -3.98
CA THR A 203 2.35 -6.41 -3.02
C THR A 203 1.53 -7.54 -3.65
N ARG A 204 1.05 -7.35 -4.88
CA ARG A 204 0.15 -8.24 -5.62
C ARG A 204 0.63 -8.42 -7.06
N SER A 205 0.30 -9.57 -7.64
CA SER A 205 0.54 -9.92 -9.03
C SER A 205 -0.81 -10.26 -9.70
N PRO A 206 -1.06 -9.90 -10.97
CA PRO A 206 -0.17 -9.21 -11.90
C PRO A 206 0.04 -7.73 -11.56
N ILE A 207 1.12 -7.15 -12.10
CA ILE A 207 1.50 -5.74 -12.04
C ILE A 207 1.14 -5.13 -13.38
N VAL A 208 0.40 -4.02 -13.38
CA VAL A 208 0.16 -3.21 -14.57
C VAL A 208 0.83 -1.86 -14.35
N ILE A 209 1.74 -1.50 -15.24
CA ILE A 209 2.51 -0.26 -15.17
C ILE A 209 2.58 0.43 -16.53
N GLU A 210 2.71 1.75 -16.47
CA GLU A 210 3.09 2.56 -17.62
C GLU A 210 4.63 2.67 -17.62
N PRO A 211 5.33 2.15 -18.65
CA PRO A 211 6.76 2.33 -18.75
C PRO A 211 7.10 3.80 -19.02
N PRO A 212 8.29 4.26 -18.61
CA PRO A 212 8.78 5.59 -18.96
C PRO A 212 8.82 5.74 -20.49
N MET A 213 8.25 6.83 -21.00
CA MET A 213 8.16 7.08 -22.43
C MET A 213 9.46 7.68 -22.96
N ALA A 214 10.03 7.07 -23.99
CA ALA A 214 11.12 7.63 -24.78
C ALA A 214 10.59 8.28 -26.07
N ARG A 215 11.32 9.28 -26.60
CA ARG A 215 11.01 9.92 -27.89
C ARG A 215 11.35 9.03 -29.08
N VAL A 216 12.31 8.13 -28.89
CA VAL A 216 12.75 7.15 -29.88
C VAL A 216 12.27 5.76 -29.45
N PRO A 217 12.08 4.81 -30.37
CA PRO A 217 11.83 3.42 -30.02
C PRO A 217 12.95 2.88 -29.13
N MET A 218 12.60 2.41 -27.93
CA MET A 218 13.52 1.84 -26.96
C MET A 218 12.95 0.51 -26.45
N ARG A 219 13.83 -0.40 -26.06
CA ARG A 219 13.45 -1.60 -25.31
C ARG A 219 13.41 -1.26 -23.83
N VAL A 220 12.42 -1.79 -23.13
CA VAL A 220 12.25 -1.59 -21.69
C VAL A 220 12.77 -2.82 -20.99
N VAL A 221 13.69 -2.62 -20.05
CA VAL A 221 14.24 -3.70 -19.23
C VAL A 221 13.74 -3.54 -17.81
N TYR A 222 13.32 -4.63 -17.19
CA TYR A 222 12.83 -4.69 -15.83
C TYR A 222 13.69 -5.58 -14.95
N TRP A 223 13.87 -5.14 -13.71
CA TRP A 223 14.36 -5.97 -12.62
C TRP A 223 13.46 -5.81 -11.41
N ALA A 224 13.34 -6.87 -10.64
CA ALA A 224 12.61 -6.86 -9.39
C ALA A 224 13.49 -7.38 -8.27
N ARG A 225 13.25 -6.97 -7.02
CA ARG A 225 13.81 -7.64 -5.84
C ARG A 225 12.79 -7.71 -4.72
N TRP A 226 12.95 -8.67 -3.81
CA TRP A 226 12.14 -8.71 -2.60
C TRP A 226 12.54 -7.61 -1.63
N ALA A 227 11.57 -7.09 -0.88
CA ALA A 227 11.82 -6.21 0.25
C ALA A 227 10.89 -6.56 1.41
N ASP A 228 11.44 -6.47 2.63
CA ASP A 228 10.68 -6.65 3.87
C ASP A 228 10.11 -5.32 4.40
N ASN A 229 9.44 -5.36 5.55
CA ASN A 229 8.90 -4.17 6.21
C ASN A 229 9.95 -3.29 6.89
N THR A 230 11.17 -3.79 7.06
CA THR A 230 12.29 -3.11 7.72
C THR A 230 13.24 -2.45 6.72
N GLY A 231 13.05 -2.67 5.42
CA GLY A 231 13.91 -2.13 4.37
C GLY A 231 15.06 -3.05 3.97
N ASN A 232 15.14 -4.27 4.51
CA ASN A 232 16.10 -5.24 3.99
C ASN A 232 15.60 -5.74 2.64
N VAL A 233 16.52 -5.90 1.70
CA VAL A 233 16.25 -6.28 0.33
C VAL A 233 16.93 -7.59 -0.02
N GLY A 234 16.26 -8.39 -0.86
CA GLY A 234 16.83 -9.60 -1.46
C GLY A 234 17.59 -9.28 -2.75
N PRO A 235 18.14 -10.28 -3.44
CA PRO A 235 18.80 -10.08 -4.73
C PRO A 235 17.81 -9.72 -5.83
N PHE A 236 18.34 -9.18 -6.93
CA PHE A 236 17.57 -8.86 -8.13
C PHE A 236 17.16 -10.12 -8.91
N SER A 237 16.01 -10.03 -9.57
CA SER A 237 15.56 -10.99 -10.57
C SER A 237 16.49 -11.03 -11.77
N GLN A 238 16.34 -12.07 -12.57
CA GLN A 238 16.81 -12.02 -13.95
C GLN A 238 16.15 -10.85 -14.70
N THR A 239 16.88 -10.34 -15.68
CA THR A 239 16.42 -9.31 -16.60
C THR A 239 15.18 -9.79 -17.36
N VAL A 240 14.13 -8.97 -17.34
CA VAL A 240 12.92 -9.17 -18.15
C VAL A 240 12.77 -8.03 -19.13
N GLU A 241 12.55 -8.37 -20.38
CA GLU A 241 12.39 -7.40 -21.44
C GLU A 241 10.91 -7.17 -21.77
N GLY A 242 10.58 -5.94 -22.10
CA GLY A 242 9.32 -5.52 -22.70
C GLY A 242 9.57 -4.60 -23.88
N TRP A 243 8.69 -4.64 -24.86
CA TRP A 243 8.81 -3.83 -26.08
C TRP A 243 7.77 -2.71 -26.09
N ILE A 244 8.23 -1.47 -26.28
CA ILE A 244 7.34 -0.36 -26.63
C ILE A 244 7.31 -0.25 -28.15
N SER A 245 6.31 -0.86 -28.78
CA SER A 245 6.02 -0.56 -30.18
C SER A 245 5.20 0.72 -30.24
N PHE A 246 5.83 1.83 -30.62
CA PHE A 246 5.08 2.98 -31.13
C PHE A 246 4.53 2.58 -32.50
N SER A 247 3.33 1.99 -32.53
CA SER A 247 2.58 2.04 -33.77
C SER A 247 2.28 3.52 -34.00
N ASN A 248 2.99 4.16 -34.92
CA ASN A 248 2.66 5.47 -35.46
C ASN A 248 1.33 5.36 -36.25
N GLN A 249 0.25 4.95 -35.57
CA GLN A 249 -1.11 5.10 -36.04
C GLN A 249 -1.58 6.53 -35.76
N ARG A 250 -0.74 7.53 -36.05
CA ARG A 250 -1.32 8.72 -36.67
C ARG A 250 -1.76 8.24 -38.02
N ALA A 251 -3.05 7.92 -38.12
CA ALA A 251 -3.74 7.69 -39.36
C ALA A 251 -3.20 8.68 -40.40
N ARG A 252 -2.33 8.21 -41.29
CA ARG A 252 -2.36 8.76 -42.65
C ARG A 252 -3.80 8.49 -43.08
N PRO A 253 -4.61 9.51 -43.43
CA PRO A 253 -5.87 9.23 -44.09
C PRO A 253 -5.51 8.39 -45.32
N VAL A 254 -5.89 7.11 -45.28
CA VAL A 254 -5.72 6.21 -46.40
C VAL A 254 -6.71 6.70 -47.45
N LEU A 255 -6.27 7.62 -48.31
CA LEU A 255 -6.86 7.70 -49.64
C LEU A 255 -6.58 6.35 -50.29
N MET A 256 -7.66 5.64 -50.64
CA MET A 256 -7.61 4.30 -51.19
C MET A 256 -6.68 4.23 -52.41
N GLY A 257 -5.54 3.55 -52.24
CA GLY A 257 -4.66 3.11 -53.31
C GLY A 257 -4.15 1.73 -52.95
N ARG A 258 -4.75 0.71 -53.55
CA ARG A 258 -4.49 -0.71 -53.33
C ARG A 258 -3.04 -1.03 -53.73
N GLN A 259 -2.12 -1.16 -52.77
CA GLN A 259 -0.80 -1.74 -53.01
C GLN A 259 -0.59 -2.97 -52.12
N GLN A 260 -0.26 -4.08 -52.77
CA GLN A 260 0.05 -5.37 -52.15
C GLN A 260 1.35 -5.27 -51.35
N ALA A 261 1.35 -5.82 -50.14
CA ALA A 261 2.52 -5.90 -49.29
C ALA A 261 3.59 -6.82 -49.92
N GLN A 262 4.75 -6.26 -50.25
CA GLN A 262 5.94 -7.06 -50.55
C GLN A 262 6.74 -7.31 -49.28
N LEU A 263 7.16 -8.56 -49.12
CA LEU A 263 7.99 -9.08 -48.04
C LEU A 263 9.42 -8.55 -48.20
N ILE A 264 9.88 -7.71 -47.29
CA ILE A 264 11.27 -7.25 -47.27
C ILE A 264 12.15 -8.36 -46.67
N LYS A 265 13.00 -8.97 -47.49
CA LYS A 265 14.15 -9.75 -47.03
C LYS A 265 15.28 -8.76 -46.73
N THR A 266 15.78 -8.73 -45.51
CA THR A 266 16.96 -7.95 -45.15
C THR A 266 18.19 -8.85 -45.10
N ASP A 267 19.12 -8.61 -46.03
CA ASP A 267 20.48 -9.12 -45.99
C ASP A 267 21.30 -8.35 -44.94
N THR A 268 22.01 -9.09 -44.09
CA THR A 268 22.81 -8.59 -42.99
C THR A 268 24.25 -8.37 -43.45
N SER A 269 24.63 -7.13 -43.82
CA SER A 269 26.03 -6.74 -43.99
C SER A 269 26.47 -5.76 -42.91
N LYS A 270 27.56 -6.15 -42.24
CA LYS A 270 28.28 -5.49 -41.13
C LYS A 270 28.40 -3.97 -41.29
N GLN A 271 27.94 -3.22 -40.29
CA GLN A 271 28.29 -1.81 -40.10
C GLN A 271 28.96 -1.61 -38.74
N LEU A 272 30.05 -0.84 -38.77
CA LEU A 272 30.83 -0.36 -37.62
C LEU A 272 29.92 0.46 -36.70
N VAL A 273 29.92 0.11 -35.41
CA VAL A 273 29.09 0.75 -34.38
C VAL A 273 29.74 2.07 -33.98
N ASP A 274 29.13 3.16 -34.40
CA ASP A 274 29.40 4.51 -33.90
C ASP A 274 28.75 4.64 -32.51
N GLU A 275 29.52 4.96 -31.47
CA GLU A 275 29.04 5.09 -30.08
C GLU A 275 28.24 6.39 -29.91
N SER A 276 27.04 6.43 -30.49
CA SER A 276 26.12 7.53 -30.29
C SER A 276 25.56 7.50 -28.86
N THR A 277 25.98 8.47 -28.06
CA THR A 277 25.47 8.67 -26.70
C THR A 277 24.05 9.22 -26.78
N TYR A 278 23.04 8.38 -26.56
CA TYR A 278 21.64 8.80 -26.50
C TYR A 278 21.31 9.37 -25.11
N SER A 279 21.04 10.67 -25.02
CA SER A 279 20.51 11.28 -23.80
C SER A 279 18.98 11.20 -23.77
N VAL A 280 18.44 10.43 -22.82
CA VAL A 280 16.99 10.29 -22.61
C VAL A 280 16.51 11.42 -21.71
N ALA A 281 15.84 12.42 -22.29
CA ALA A 281 15.09 13.41 -21.52
C ALA A 281 13.81 12.76 -20.98
N VAL A 282 13.82 12.35 -19.70
CA VAL A 282 12.64 11.82 -19.00
C VAL A 282 11.60 12.93 -18.88
N ILE A 283 10.44 12.73 -19.50
CA ILE A 283 9.37 13.74 -19.53
C ILE A 283 8.58 13.68 -18.20
N GLU A 284 9.16 14.16 -17.10
CA GLU A 284 8.38 14.46 -15.87
C GLU A 284 7.34 15.58 -16.12
N ALA A 285 7.57 16.43 -17.13
CA ALA A 285 6.74 17.59 -17.44
C ALA A 285 5.32 17.26 -17.98
N HIS A 286 5.10 16.08 -18.57
CA HIS A 286 3.77 15.70 -19.10
C HIS A 286 2.82 15.17 -18.01
N TYR A 287 3.38 14.53 -16.98
CA TYR A 287 2.57 13.93 -15.91
C TYR A 287 1.92 14.99 -15.00
N LEU A 288 2.60 16.13 -14.83
CA LEU A 288 2.06 17.28 -14.09
C LEU A 288 1.04 18.08 -14.90
N THR A 289 1.19 18.17 -16.24
CA THR A 289 0.29 18.96 -17.09
C THR A 289 -1.05 18.27 -17.37
N VAL A 290 -1.08 16.94 -17.46
CA VAL A 290 -2.35 16.20 -17.63
C VAL A 290 -3.18 16.20 -16.34
N ASN A 291 -2.54 16.04 -15.17
CA ASN A 291 -3.24 16.08 -13.89
C ASN A 291 -3.71 17.50 -13.49
N THR A 292 -2.94 18.54 -13.81
CA THR A 292 -3.38 19.92 -13.58
C THR A 292 -4.56 20.31 -14.47
N ARG A 293 -4.65 19.77 -15.69
CA ARG A 293 -5.79 20.01 -16.58
C ARG A 293 -7.09 19.37 -16.05
N ALA A 294 -7.03 18.12 -15.60
CA ALA A 294 -8.17 17.43 -14.99
C ALA A 294 -8.66 18.13 -13.70
N MET A 295 -7.75 18.63 -12.86
CA MET A 295 -8.11 19.38 -11.64
C MET A 295 -8.71 20.76 -11.94
N ARG A 296 -8.38 21.38 -13.08
CA ARG A 296 -8.90 22.69 -13.49
C ARG A 296 -10.32 22.59 -14.09
N GLU A 297 -10.65 21.45 -14.70
CA GLU A 297 -12.01 21.17 -15.19
C GLU A 297 -13.00 20.90 -14.04
N GLU A 298 -12.57 20.30 -12.93
CA GLU A 298 -13.42 20.08 -11.75
C GLU A 298 -13.57 21.32 -10.85
N ASN A 299 -12.64 22.29 -10.88
CA ASN A 299 -12.71 23.52 -10.09
C ASN A 299 -12.14 24.74 -10.86
N PRO A 300 -12.95 25.47 -11.64
CA PRO A 300 -12.48 26.56 -12.49
C PRO A 300 -11.98 27.80 -11.71
N LYS A 301 -12.20 27.85 -10.39
CA LYS A 301 -11.75 28.94 -9.51
C LYS A 301 -10.42 28.67 -8.80
N LEU A 302 -9.79 27.51 -8.98
CA LEU A 302 -8.44 27.30 -8.45
C LEU A 302 -7.43 28.07 -9.30
N GLU A 303 -6.84 29.12 -8.73
CA GLU A 303 -5.65 29.75 -9.29
C GLU A 303 -4.52 28.72 -9.38
N ALA A 304 -3.79 28.73 -10.49
CA ALA A 304 -2.68 27.81 -10.69
C ALA A 304 -1.68 27.99 -9.53
N PRO A 305 -1.32 26.91 -8.80
CA PRO A 305 -0.34 27.04 -7.74
C PRO A 305 0.94 27.60 -8.35
N LYS A 306 1.43 28.73 -7.82
CA LYS A 306 2.78 29.23 -8.14
C LYS A 306 3.75 28.10 -7.78
N LEU A 307 4.31 27.47 -8.80
CA LEU A 307 5.33 26.45 -8.68
C LEU A 307 6.61 27.13 -8.19
N GLU A 308 6.75 27.27 -6.87
CA GLU A 308 8.07 27.30 -6.27
C GLU A 308 8.67 25.90 -6.45
N VAL A 309 9.52 25.77 -7.47
CA VAL A 309 10.33 24.57 -7.67
C VAL A 309 11.33 24.52 -6.51
N THR A 310 10.90 23.99 -5.38
CA THR A 310 11.84 23.44 -4.41
C THR A 310 12.39 22.19 -5.06
N VAL A 311 13.62 22.30 -5.59
CA VAL A 311 14.43 21.15 -5.99
C VAL A 311 14.56 20.28 -4.76
N ARG A 312 13.66 19.31 -4.63
CA ARG A 312 13.75 18.29 -3.60
C ARG A 312 14.89 17.41 -4.07
N GLU A 313 16.08 17.60 -3.49
CA GLU A 313 17.23 16.73 -3.75
C GLU A 313 16.74 15.28 -3.68
N MET A 314 16.73 14.62 -4.84
CA MET A 314 16.48 13.19 -4.89
C MET A 314 17.61 12.56 -4.10
N LYS A 315 17.27 12.04 -2.91
CA LYS A 315 18.25 11.45 -2.02
C LYS A 315 18.89 10.28 -2.74
N GLN A 316 20.12 10.50 -3.21
CA GLN A 316 20.98 9.52 -3.83
C GLN A 316 21.17 8.38 -2.83
N ILE A 317 20.53 7.24 -3.08
CA ILE A 317 20.79 6.02 -2.30
C ILE A 317 22.10 5.47 -2.83
N GLU A 318 23.19 5.80 -2.13
CA GLU A 318 24.47 5.15 -2.33
C GLU A 318 24.30 3.66 -2.05
N GLY A 319 24.73 2.82 -2.99
CA GLY A 319 24.77 1.38 -2.79
C GLY A 319 25.74 1.01 -1.66
N PRO A 320 25.66 -0.20 -1.11
CA PRO A 320 26.68 -0.68 -0.19
C PRO A 320 28.06 -0.54 -0.85
N ALA A 321 29.00 0.05 -0.12
CA ALA A 321 30.38 0.21 -0.58
C ALA A 321 30.92 -1.15 -1.07
N PRO A 322 31.71 -1.17 -2.16
CA PRO A 322 32.38 -2.40 -2.59
C PRO A 322 33.18 -2.94 -1.41
N ILE A 323 33.00 -4.23 -1.11
CA ILE A 323 33.82 -4.94 -0.13
C ILE A 323 35.22 -4.93 -0.72
N GLU A 324 36.10 -4.08 -0.19
CA GLU A 324 37.52 -4.12 -0.49
C GLU A 324 38.01 -5.52 -0.17
N ALA A 325 38.36 -6.27 -1.21
CA ALA A 325 39.02 -7.55 -1.07
C ALA A 325 40.38 -7.27 -0.43
N SER A 326 40.49 -7.51 0.88
CA SER A 326 41.75 -7.51 1.60
C SER A 326 42.62 -8.65 1.08
N ALA A 327 43.37 -8.36 0.02
CA ALA A 327 44.51 -9.14 -0.42
C ALA A 327 45.73 -8.68 0.39
N GLU A 328 45.96 -9.30 1.56
CA GLU A 328 47.27 -9.26 2.20
C GLU A 328 47.39 -10.40 3.23
N ALA A 329 48.20 -11.41 2.89
CA ALA A 329 49.24 -12.03 3.75
C ALA A 329 49.66 -13.40 3.19
N ALA A 330 50.73 -13.39 2.39
CA ALA A 330 51.69 -14.49 2.27
C ALA A 330 53.09 -13.86 2.30
#